data_AF-A0A7C6NCR9-F1
#
_entry.id   AF-A0A7C6NCR9-F1
#
_cell.length_a   1.000
_cell.length_b   1.000
_cell.length_c   1.000
_cell.angle_alpha   90.00
_cell.angle_beta   90.00
_cell.angle_gamma   90.00
#
_symmetry.space_group_name_H-M   'P 1'
#
loop_
_entity.id
_entity.type
_entity.pdbx_description
1 polymer ?
#
loop_
_entity_poly.entity_id
_entity_poly.type
_entity_poly.pdbx_seq_one_letter_code
_entity_poly.pdbx_strand_id
1 'polypeptide(L)'
;GIAFSYKEFLERGESPKPQQVEKLSSKERHSLIELLVDNLEKRREGEHLFIKRIGEQLGWIVSILIDILNPSAVFVGGDLDKLSPYLLPHIQDYYEKYSFTAQDFAVPIKQSAVVDLMVVGLEEFVFKSWLSATYSLLT
;
A
#
# COMPACT_ATOMS: atom_id res chain seq x y z
N GLY A 1 -25.07 -14.21 -8.57
CA GLY A 1 -23.92 -13.40 -8.15
C GLY A 1 -24.44 -12.33 -7.22
N ILE A 2 -24.03 -12.34 -5.96
CA ILE A 2 -24.45 -11.32 -5.00
C ILE A 2 -23.66 -10.07 -5.35
N ALA A 3 -24.35 -9.03 -5.81
CA ALA A 3 -23.75 -7.71 -5.96
C ALA A 3 -23.25 -7.28 -4.58
N PHE A 4 -21.93 -7.27 -4.41
CA PHE A 4 -21.28 -6.75 -3.22
C PHE A 4 -21.55 -5.24 -3.16
N SER A 5 -22.59 -4.83 -2.42
CA SER A 5 -22.94 -3.43 -2.23
C SER A 5 -21.95 -2.82 -1.23
N TYR A 6 -20.75 -2.50 -1.71
CA TYR A 6 -19.70 -1.86 -0.92
C TYR A 6 -20.17 -0.56 -0.25
N LYS A 7 -21.09 0.12 -0.92
CA LYS A 7 -21.77 1.32 -0.42
C LYS A 7 -22.51 1.08 0.90
N GLU A 8 -23.22 -0.04 1.04
CA GLU A 8 -23.93 -0.38 2.28
C GLU A 8 -22.99 -0.71 3.45
N PHE A 9 -21.82 -1.29 3.19
CA PHE A 9 -20.81 -1.55 4.22
C PHE A 9 -20.15 -0.25 4.71
N LEU A 10 -19.82 0.64 3.77
CA LEU A 10 -19.25 1.96 4.09
C LEU A 10 -20.24 2.83 4.86
N GLU A 11 -21.53 2.85 4.48
CA GLU A 11 -22.58 3.57 5.21
C GLU A 11 -22.78 3.04 6.65
N ARG A 12 -22.40 1.78 6.91
CA ARG A 12 -22.43 1.17 8.25
C ARG A 12 -21.11 1.30 9.02
N GLY A 13 -20.06 1.87 8.42
CA GLY A 13 -18.72 1.93 9.01
C GLY A 13 -18.06 0.56 9.19
N GLU A 14 -18.54 -0.45 8.46
CA GLU A 14 -18.03 -1.81 8.50
C GLU A 14 -16.94 -2.02 7.45
N SER A 15 -15.82 -2.63 7.83
CA SER A 15 -14.78 -3.02 6.90
C SER A 15 -15.15 -4.36 6.23
N PRO A 16 -15.01 -4.51 4.90
CA PRO A 16 -15.17 -5.80 4.25
C PRO A 16 -14.25 -6.85 4.89
N LYS A 17 -14.73 -8.09 5.01
CA LYS A 17 -13.85 -9.18 5.39
C LYS A 17 -12.86 -9.45 4.24
N PRO A 18 -11.60 -9.81 4.53
CA PRO A 18 -10.60 -10.11 3.49
C PRO A 18 -11.10 -11.10 2.44
N GLN A 19 -11.82 -12.15 2.87
CA GLN A 19 -12.37 -13.18 1.99
C GLN A 19 -13.45 -12.66 1.00
N GLN A 20 -14.01 -11.47 1.23
CA GLN A 20 -14.98 -10.85 0.34
C GLN A 20 -14.27 -10.01 -0.74
N VAL A 21 -13.17 -9.35 -0.38
CA VAL A 21 -12.35 -8.55 -1.31
C VAL A 21 -11.53 -9.45 -2.24
N GLU A 22 -11.04 -10.59 -1.72
CA GLU A 22 -10.30 -11.59 -2.51
C GLU A 22 -11.13 -12.21 -3.65
N LYS A 23 -12.45 -12.25 -3.50
CA LYS A 23 -13.36 -12.78 -4.53
C LYS A 23 -13.64 -11.80 -5.67
N LEU A 24 -13.23 -10.53 -5.52
CA LEU A 24 -13.37 -9.53 -6.57
C LEU A 24 -12.36 -9.79 -7.67
N SER A 25 -12.78 -9.63 -8.92
CA SER A 25 -11.86 -9.55 -10.06
C SER A 25 -11.00 -8.30 -9.97
N SER A 26 -9.87 -8.25 -10.69
CA SER A 26 -9.01 -7.07 -10.74
C SER A 26 -9.77 -5.81 -11.21
N LYS A 27 -10.72 -5.97 -12.14
CA LYS A 27 -11.55 -4.86 -12.63
C LYS A 27 -12.48 -4.34 -11.53
N GLU A 28 -13.09 -5.22 -10.74
CA GLU A 28 -13.95 -4.83 -9.62
C GLU A 28 -13.17 -4.16 -8.50
N ARG A 29 -11.95 -4.64 -8.19
CA ARG A 29 -11.04 -3.98 -7.24
C ARG A 29 -10.66 -2.57 -7.69
N HIS A 30 -10.36 -2.39 -8.99
CA HIS A 30 -10.02 -1.07 -9.52
C HIS A 30 -11.21 -0.10 -9.42
N SER A 31 -12.41 -0.52 -9.82
CA SER A 31 -13.62 0.30 -9.67
C SER A 31 -13.93 0.67 -8.22
N LEU A 32 -13.63 -0.22 -7.27
CA LEU A 32 -13.77 0.02 -5.84
C LEU A 32 -12.82 1.14 -5.36
N ILE A 33 -11.57 1.10 -5.82
CA ILE A 33 -10.56 2.10 -5.50
C ILE A 33 -10.97 3.48 -6.04
N GLU A 34 -11.43 3.56 -7.29
CA GLU A 34 -11.93 4.83 -7.85
C GLU A 34 -13.09 5.40 -7.02
N LEU A 35 -14.05 4.55 -6.65
CA LEU A 35 -15.22 4.97 -5.87
C LEU A 35 -14.82 5.49 -4.48
N LEU A 36 -13.86 4.83 -3.83
CA LEU A 36 -13.32 5.28 -2.54
C LEU A 36 -12.66 6.65 -2.64
N VAL A 37 -11.82 6.84 -3.65
CA VAL A 37 -11.13 8.12 -3.88
C VAL A 37 -12.14 9.24 -4.10
N ASP A 38 -13.12 9.04 -5.00
CA ASP A 38 -14.17 10.02 -5.27
C ASP A 38 -14.97 10.41 -4.02
N ASN A 39 -15.26 9.44 -3.14
CA ASN A 39 -15.98 9.71 -1.91
C ASN A 39 -15.12 10.42 -0.84
N LEU A 40 -13.82 10.10 -0.76
CA LEU A 40 -12.87 10.80 0.11
C LEU A 40 -12.70 12.27 -0.31
N GLU A 41 -12.62 12.53 -1.62
CA GLU A 41 -12.59 13.90 -2.16
C GLU A 41 -13.86 14.67 -1.80
N LYS A 42 -15.00 13.99 -1.78
CA LYS A 42 -16.30 14.53 -1.37
C LYS A 42 -16.47 14.65 0.16
N ARG A 43 -15.42 14.38 0.95
CA ARG A 43 -15.38 14.47 2.42
C ARG A 43 -16.52 13.73 3.14
N ARG A 44 -16.89 12.56 2.67
CA ARG A 44 -17.87 11.74 3.39
C ARG A 44 -17.21 11.09 4.61
N GLU A 45 -17.80 11.31 5.79
CA GLU A 45 -17.21 10.93 7.09
C GLU A 45 -16.93 9.41 7.22
N GLY A 46 -17.76 8.57 6.59
CA GLY A 46 -17.62 7.11 6.62
C GLY A 46 -16.35 6.60 5.93
N GLU A 47 -16.01 7.11 4.73
CA GLU A 47 -14.79 6.70 4.04
C GLU A 47 -13.52 7.17 4.73
N HIS A 48 -13.53 8.34 5.37
CA HIS A 48 -12.38 8.80 6.16
C HIS A 48 -12.08 7.86 7.33
N LEU A 49 -13.11 7.36 8.02
CA LEU A 49 -12.93 6.41 9.13
C LEU A 49 -12.38 5.05 8.64
N PHE A 50 -12.87 4.58 7.50
CA PHE A 50 -12.41 3.35 6.87
C PHE A 50 -10.93 3.44 6.47
N ILE A 51 -10.56 4.50 5.76
CA ILE A 51 -9.18 4.74 5.31
C ILE A 51 -8.23 4.94 6.48
N LYS A 52 -8.67 5.66 7.52
CA LYS A 52 -7.92 5.79 8.77
C LYS A 52 -7.61 4.41 9.36
N ARG A 53 -8.62 3.55 9.53
CA ARG A 53 -8.42 2.20 10.10
C ARG A 53 -7.44 1.36 9.28
N ILE A 54 -7.50 1.42 7.94
CA ILE A 54 -6.53 0.73 7.08
C ILE A 54 -5.13 1.32 7.27
N GLY A 55 -5.01 2.65 7.27
CA GLY A 55 -3.74 3.35 7.47
C GLY A 55 -3.09 3.00 8.81
N GLU A 56 -3.89 2.92 9.89
CA GLU A 56 -3.42 2.51 11.22
C GLU A 56 -2.89 1.07 11.22
N GLN A 57 -3.61 0.12 10.60
CA GLN A 57 -3.17 -1.27 10.49
C GLN A 57 -1.87 -1.40 9.69
N LEU A 58 -1.77 -0.69 8.57
CA LEU A 58 -0.55 -0.65 7.76
C LEU A 58 0.59 0.00 8.51
N GLY A 59 0.36 1.10 9.23
CA GLY A 59 1.36 1.78 10.05
C GLY A 59 1.93 0.88 11.14
N TRP A 60 1.10 0.06 11.79
CA TRP A 60 1.57 -0.94 12.76
C TRP A 60 2.45 -2.04 12.12
N ILE A 61 2.07 -2.52 10.93
CA ILE A 61 2.90 -3.52 10.21
C ILE A 61 4.24 -2.88 9.80
N VAL A 62 4.18 -1.65 9.27
CA VAL A 62 5.37 -0.91 8.83
C VAL A 62 6.31 -0.61 10.00
N SER A 63 5.79 -0.26 11.19
CA SER A 63 6.63 -0.03 12.37
C SER A 63 7.41 -1.27 12.77
N ILE A 64 6.77 -2.44 12.76
CA ILE A 64 7.43 -3.72 13.04
C ILE A 64 8.53 -4.00 12.01
N LEU A 65 8.25 -3.80 10.72
CA LEU A 65 9.22 -4.04 9.67
C LEU A 65 10.41 -3.09 9.75
N ILE A 66 10.17 -1.81 10.07
CA ILE A 66 11.23 -0.82 10.27
C ILE A 66 12.11 -1.21 11.47
N ASP A 67 11.52 -1.56 12.61
CA ASP A 67 12.27 -1.92 13.81
C ASP A 67 13.11 -3.21 13.63
N ILE A 68 12.67 -4.15 12.78
CA ILE A 68 13.39 -5.40 12.51
C ILE A 68 14.48 -5.21 11.44
N LEU A 69 14.15 -4.56 10.33
CA LEU A 69 15.02 -4.48 9.16
C LEU A 69 15.95 -3.26 9.18
N ASN A 70 15.63 -2.26 10.00
CA ASN A 70 16.29 -0.97 10.07
C ASN A 70 16.60 -0.36 8.68
N PRO A 71 15.57 -0.21 7.81
CA PRO A 71 15.78 0.29 6.46
C PRO A 71 16.06 1.80 6.48
N SER A 72 16.78 2.29 5.47
CA SER A 72 16.98 3.73 5.29
C SER A 72 15.74 4.47 4.79
N ALA A 73 14.79 3.75 4.17
CA ALA A 73 13.53 4.29 3.65
C ALA A 73 12.53 3.15 3.41
N VAL A 74 11.23 3.48 3.43
CA VAL A 74 10.14 2.58 3.05
C VAL A 74 9.37 3.20 1.89
N PHE A 75 9.12 2.40 0.85
CA PHE A 75 8.31 2.80 -0.30
C PHE A 75 7.04 1.95 -0.37
N VAL A 76 5.88 2.61 -0.41
CA VAL A 76 4.56 2.00 -0.62
C VAL A 76 4.21 2.15 -2.10
N GLY A 77 3.86 1.06 -2.77
CA GLY A 77 3.46 1.08 -4.17
C GLY A 77 2.44 0.00 -4.49
N GLY A 78 2.05 -0.07 -5.77
CA GLY A 78 1.09 -1.04 -6.31
C GLY A 78 -0.26 -0.40 -6.62
N ASP A 79 -1.31 -1.22 -6.73
CA ASP A 79 -2.66 -0.79 -7.14
C ASP A 79 -3.28 0.30 -6.22
N LEU A 80 -2.67 0.58 -5.08
CA LEU A 80 -3.11 1.57 -4.08
C LEU A 80 -2.52 2.97 -4.32
N ASP A 81 -1.89 3.23 -5.46
CA ASP A 81 -1.25 4.52 -5.74
C ASP A 81 -2.21 5.71 -5.59
N LYS A 82 -3.48 5.55 -5.99
CA LYS A 82 -4.51 6.59 -5.83
C LYS A 82 -4.98 6.81 -4.39
N LEU A 83 -4.85 5.79 -3.54
CA LEU A 83 -5.21 5.85 -2.12
C LEU A 83 -4.03 6.30 -1.25
N SER A 84 -2.81 6.24 -1.77
CA SER A 84 -1.59 6.58 -1.05
C SER A 84 -1.61 7.98 -0.41
N PRO A 85 -2.11 9.06 -1.07
CA PRO A 85 -2.22 10.38 -0.43
C PRO A 85 -3.08 10.40 0.83
N TYR A 86 -4.06 9.49 0.93
CA TYR A 86 -4.97 9.38 2.06
C TYR A 86 -4.47 8.39 3.12
N LEU A 87 -3.73 7.36 2.71
CA LEU A 87 -3.20 6.33 3.61
C LEU A 87 -1.89 6.74 4.29
N LEU A 88 -0.97 7.37 3.56
CA LEU A 88 0.37 7.67 4.04
C LEU A 88 0.41 8.52 5.32
N PRO A 89 -0.43 9.56 5.49
CA PRO A 89 -0.44 10.32 6.75
C PRO A 89 -0.78 9.43 7.95
N HIS A 90 -1.75 8.54 7.82
CA HIS A 90 -2.15 7.63 8.89
C HIS A 90 -1.09 6.54 9.17
N ILE A 91 -0.40 6.07 8.13
CA ILE A 91 0.72 5.14 8.27
C ILE A 91 1.86 5.82 9.04
N GLN A 92 2.21 7.05 8.66
CA GLN A 92 3.26 7.84 9.30
C GLN A 92 2.94 8.12 10.76
N ASP A 93 1.72 8.60 11.06
CA ASP A 93 1.27 8.89 12.43
C ASP A 93 1.37 7.65 13.33
N TYR A 94 0.97 6.48 12.82
CA TYR A 94 1.05 5.24 13.60
C TYR A 94 2.50 4.76 13.75
N TYR A 95 3.31 4.86 12.69
CA TYR A 95 4.72 4.55 12.73
C TYR A 95 5.44 5.37 13.83
N GLU A 96 5.27 6.70 13.82
CA GLU A 96 5.91 7.60 14.78
C GLU A 96 5.47 7.32 16.23
N LYS A 97 4.25 6.83 16.41
CA LYS A 97 3.70 6.51 17.73
C LYS A 97 4.22 5.19 18.30
N TYR A 98 4.47 4.19 17.47
CA TYR A 98 4.71 2.81 17.93
C TYR A 98 6.09 2.24 17.61
N SER A 99 6.84 2.81 16.67
CA SER A 99 8.19 2.37 16.36
C SER A 99 9.17 2.85 17.42
N PHE A 100 10.06 1.96 17.86
CA PHE A 100 11.20 2.35 18.70
C PHE A 100 12.19 3.19 17.89
N THR A 101 12.43 2.80 16.64
CA THR A 101 13.35 3.50 15.72
C THR A 101 12.95 4.95 15.48
N ALA A 102 11.64 5.25 15.41
CA ALA A 102 11.14 6.60 15.20
C ALA A 102 11.56 7.61 16.28
N GLN A 103 11.88 7.14 17.50
CA GLN A 103 12.32 8.02 18.60
C GLN A 103 13.74 8.56 18.37
N ASP A 104 14.59 7.80 17.68
CA ASP A 104 15.97 8.15 17.41
C ASP A 104 16.15 8.72 15.99
N PHE A 105 15.48 8.11 15.00
CA PHE A 105 15.53 8.53 13.61
C PHE A 105 14.26 8.13 12.87
N ALA A 106 13.50 9.13 12.40
CA ALA A 106 12.32 8.90 11.58
C ALA A 106 12.73 8.38 10.18
N VAL A 107 12.41 7.11 9.92
CA VAL A 107 12.58 6.49 8.61
C VAL A 107 11.54 7.09 7.66
N PRO A 108 11.96 7.62 6.50
CA PRO A 108 11.03 8.21 5.54
C PRO A 108 10.15 7.14 4.91
N ILE A 109 8.83 7.28 5.05
CA ILE A 109 7.81 6.47 4.38
C ILE A 109 7.24 7.27 3.21
N LYS A 110 7.39 6.77 1.98
CA LYS A 110 7.03 7.49 0.74
C LYS A 110 6.23 6.62 -0.20
N GLN A 111 5.50 7.24 -1.13
CA GLN A 111 4.96 6.54 -2.28
C GLN A 111 6.08 6.20 -3.27
N SER A 112 5.99 5.05 -3.92
CA SER A 112 6.84 4.70 -5.06
C SER A 112 6.57 5.66 -6.22
N ALA A 113 7.64 6.22 -6.80
CA ALA A 113 7.54 7.03 -8.01
C ALA A 113 7.57 6.19 -9.30
N VAL A 114 7.83 4.88 -9.18
CA VAL A 114 8.02 3.98 -10.32
C VAL A 114 6.69 3.32 -10.68
N VAL A 115 6.17 3.67 -11.85
CA VAL A 115 5.05 2.97 -12.49
C VAL A 115 5.55 1.60 -12.96
N ASP A 116 4.72 0.57 -12.80
CA ASP A 116 5.05 -0.82 -13.16
C ASP A 116 6.33 -1.34 -12.50
N LEU A 117 6.56 -0.99 -11.22
CA LEU A 117 7.74 -1.37 -10.43
C LEU A 117 8.12 -2.86 -10.56
N MET A 118 7.12 -3.76 -10.61
CA MET A 118 7.35 -5.19 -10.76
C MET A 118 7.95 -5.56 -12.13
N VAL A 119 7.49 -4.89 -13.20
CA VAL A 119 8.00 -5.12 -14.57
C VAL A 119 9.41 -4.58 -14.68
N VAL A 120 9.63 -3.33 -14.24
CA VAL A 120 10.96 -2.70 -14.25
C VAL A 120 11.96 -3.52 -13.43
N GLY A 121 11.55 -3.99 -12.24
CA GLY A 121 12.40 -4.83 -11.40
C GLY A 121 12.74 -6.17 -12.05
N LEU A 122 11.78 -6.79 -12.76
CA LEU A 122 12.02 -8.03 -13.49
C LEU A 122 12.97 -7.83 -14.68
N GLU A 123 12.79 -6.76 -15.44
CA GLU A 123 13.67 -6.41 -16.56
C GLU A 123 15.11 -6.21 -16.08
N GLU A 124 15.29 -5.47 -14.98
CA GLU A 124 16.62 -5.22 -14.41
C GLU A 124 17.26 -6.51 -13.87
N PHE A 125 16.46 -7.39 -13.24
CA PHE A 125 16.93 -8.70 -12.79
C PHE A 125 17.41 -9.57 -13.95
N VAL A 126 16.62 -9.65 -15.03
CA VAL A 126 16.98 -10.42 -16.23
C VAL A 126 18.24 -9.86 -16.88
N PHE A 127 18.34 -8.54 -17.01
CA PHE A 127 19.50 -7.88 -17.60
C PHE A 127 20.79 -8.14 -16.80
N LYS A 128 20.74 -7.98 -15.48
CA LYS A 128 21.89 -8.28 -14.58
C LYS A 128 22.30 -9.74 -14.65
N SER A 129 21.32 -10.65 -14.69
CA SER A 129 21.58 -12.09 -14.80
C SER A 129 22.27 -12.45 -16.12
N TRP A 130 21.81 -11.87 -17.23
CA TRP A 130 22.42 -12.07 -18.54
C TRP A 130 23.85 -11.50 -18.62
N LEU A 131 24.08 -10.30 -18.09
CA LEU A 131 25.43 -9.73 -18.00
C LEU A 131 26.38 -10.61 -17.17
N SER A 132 25.92 -11.08 -16.01
CA SER A 132 26.74 -11.97 -15.17
C SER A 132 27.09 -13.28 -15.88
N ALA A 133 26.13 -13.88 -16.59
CA ALA A 133 26.34 -15.13 -17.32
C ALA A 133 27.32 -14.94 -18.50
N THR A 134 27.18 -13.85 -19.26
CA THR A 134 28.08 -13.55 -20.38
C THR A 134 29.50 -13.24 -19.92
N TYR A 135 29.65 -12.52 -18.80
CA TYR A 135 30.98 -12.27 -18.21
C TYR A 135 31.66 -13.57 -17.77
N SER A 136 30.91 -14.50 -17.17
CA SER A 136 31.44 -15.81 -16.75
C SER A 136 31.86 -16.73 -17.89
N LEU A 137 31.41 -16.48 -19.13
CA LEU A 137 31.80 -17.24 -20.33
C LEU A 137 33.03 -16.64 -21.02
N LEU A 138 33.39 -15.40 -20.70
CA LEU A 138 34.53 -14.68 -21.28
C LEU A 138 35.80 -14.73 -20.41
N THR A 139 35.68 -15.21 -19.17
CA THR A 139 36.79 -15.48 -18.23
C THR A 139 36.99 -16.97 -18.04
#